data_AF-A0A220SDI7-F1
#
_entry.id   AF-A0A220SDI7-F1
#
_cell.length_a   1.000
_cell.length_b   1.000
_cell.length_c   1.000
_cell.angle_alpha   90.00
_cell.angle_beta   90.00
_cell.angle_gamma   90.00
#
_symmetry.space_group_name_H-M   'P 1'
#
loop_
_entity.id
_entity.type
_entity.pdbx_description
1 polymer ?
#
loop_
_entity_poly.entity_id
_entity_poly.type
_entity_poly.pdbx_seq_one_letter_code
_entity_poly.pdbx_strand_id
1 'polypeptide(L)'
;MSNHRESLKILVALSDKLWEDYIEEILSEEQYLEKMRLVKKEINNGFIGTMQDLEIFTSELGYLILSAPTKTLMASSEKIIINKN
;
A
#
# COMPACT_ATOMS: atom_id res chain seq x y z
N MET A 1 6.85 -12.42 -13.91
CA MET A 1 7.48 -11.09 -13.90
C MET A 1 6.48 -9.94 -13.62
N SER A 2 5.17 -10.19 -13.53
CA SER A 2 4.13 -9.18 -13.26
C SER A 2 4.03 -8.77 -11.78
N ASN A 3 4.19 -9.71 -10.84
CA ASN A 3 3.87 -9.46 -9.42
C ASN A 3 4.73 -8.38 -8.76
N HIS A 4 6.04 -8.35 -9.03
CA HIS A 4 6.93 -7.41 -8.34
C HIS A 4 6.59 -5.93 -8.62
N ARG A 5 6.23 -5.61 -9.87
CA ARG A 5 5.82 -4.24 -10.24
C ARG A 5 4.50 -3.85 -9.57
N GLU A 6 3.58 -4.79 -9.45
CA GLU A 6 2.29 -4.58 -8.80
C GLU A 6 2.45 -4.38 -7.30
N SER A 7 3.26 -5.22 -6.64
CA SER A 7 3.60 -5.08 -5.22
C SER A 7 4.25 -3.73 -4.92
N LEU A 8 5.17 -3.26 -5.77
CA LEU A 8 5.76 -1.92 -5.62
C LEU A 8 4.72 -0.81 -5.72
N LYS A 9 3.75 -0.91 -6.66
CA LYS A 9 2.68 0.09 -6.74
C LYS A 9 1.83 0.13 -5.48
N ILE A 10 1.55 -1.04 -4.89
CA ILE A 10 0.79 -1.14 -3.64
C ILE A 10 1.56 -0.51 -2.48
N LEU A 11 2.86 -0.80 -2.35
CA LEU A 11 3.71 -0.19 -1.30
C LEU A 11 3.81 1.33 -1.46
N VAL A 12 3.89 1.83 -2.69
CA VAL A 12 3.87 3.28 -2.96
C VAL A 12 2.51 3.87 -2.58
N ALA A 13 1.39 3.25 -2.99
CA ALA A 13 0.05 3.71 -2.63
C ALA A 13 -0.19 3.70 -1.10
N LEU A 14 0.37 2.70 -0.40
CA LEU A 14 0.34 2.64 1.05
C LEU A 14 1.15 3.77 1.68
N SER A 15 2.31 4.10 1.12
CA SER A 15 3.12 5.23 1.59
C SER A 15 2.39 6.57 1.45
N ASP A 16 1.69 6.77 0.32
CA ASP A 16 0.87 7.96 0.10
C ASP A 16 -0.29 7.99 1.11
N LYS A 17 -0.95 6.85 1.36
CA LYS A 17 -2.06 6.79 2.32
C LYS A 17 -1.61 7.03 3.77
N LEU A 18 -0.44 6.53 4.16
CA LEU A 18 0.14 6.83 5.48
C LEU A 18 0.40 8.32 5.65
N TRP A 19 0.86 9.00 4.59
CA TRP A 19 1.06 10.45 4.61
C TRP A 19 -0.28 11.20 4.75
N GLU A 20 -1.28 10.82 3.96
CA GLU A 20 -2.65 11.36 4.07
C GLU A 20 -3.21 11.21 5.49
N ASP A 21 -3.15 10.01 6.06
CA ASP A 21 -3.68 9.75 7.40
C ASP A 21 -2.91 10.52 8.49
N TYR A 22 -1.62 10.81 8.28
CA TYR A 22 -0.86 11.66 9.19
C TYR A 22 -1.31 13.13 9.11
N ILE A 23 -1.46 13.69 7.90
CA ILE A 23 -1.90 15.09 7.73
C ILE A 23 -3.37 15.29 8.13
N GLU A 24 -4.19 14.24 8.09
CA GLU A 24 -5.57 14.22 8.55
C GLU A 24 -5.70 13.95 10.07
N GLU A 25 -4.59 13.90 10.80
CA GLU A 25 -4.53 13.63 12.25
C GLU A 25 -5.15 12.27 12.65
N ILE A 26 -5.25 11.32 11.71
CA ILE A 26 -5.72 9.95 11.93
C ILE A 26 -4.62 9.08 12.55
N LEU A 27 -3.36 9.35 12.19
CA LEU A 27 -2.16 8.75 12.80
C LEU A 27 -1.41 9.77 13.64
N SER A 28 -0.88 9.35 14.79
CA SER A 28 0.13 10.15 15.48
C SER A 28 1.43 10.17 14.67
N GLU A 29 2.28 11.18 14.92
CA GLU A 29 3.60 11.26 14.29
C GLU A 29 4.44 9.98 14.54
N GLU A 30 4.42 9.45 15.77
CA GLU A 30 5.10 8.21 16.12
C GLU A 30 4.60 7.02 15.28
N GLN A 31 3.28 6.86 15.16
CA GLN A 31 2.68 5.81 14.34
C GLN A 31 3.03 5.98 12.87
N TYR A 32 2.96 7.20 12.34
CA TYR A 32 3.33 7.48 10.96
C TYR A 32 4.80 7.11 10.69
N LEU A 33 5.72 7.56 11.55
CA LEU A 33 7.15 7.28 11.40
C LEU A 33 7.45 5.79 11.46
N GLU A 34 6.85 5.07 12.40
CA GLU A 34 7.03 3.63 12.53
C GLU A 34 6.53 2.87 11.29
N LYS A 35 5.28 3.14 10.88
CA LYS A 35 4.67 2.47 9.73
C LYS A 35 5.40 2.82 8.43
N MET A 36 5.74 4.09 8.22
CA MET A 36 6.49 4.53 7.03
C MET A 36 7.88 3.89 6.95
N ARG A 37 8.56 3.71 8.09
CA ARG A 37 9.84 3.00 8.14
C ARG A 37 9.71 1.54 7.68
N LEU A 38 8.63 0.85 8.09
CA LEU A 38 8.36 -0.53 7.65
C LEU A 38 8.10 -0.59 6.14
N VAL A 39 7.26 0.29 5.60
CA VAL A 39 6.98 0.35 4.16
C VAL A 39 8.25 0.62 3.35
N LYS A 40 9.08 1.58 3.77
CA LYS A 40 10.36 1.87 3.11
C LYS A 40 11.34 0.69 3.15
N LYS A 41 11.35 -0.07 4.25
CA LYS A 41 12.17 -1.28 4.36
C LYS A 41 11.75 -2.31 3.32
N GLU A 42 10.45 -2.52 3.13
CA GLU A 42 9.93 -3.47 2.14
C GLU A 42 10.22 -3.05 0.70
N ILE A 43 10.10 -1.75 0.39
CA ILE A 43 10.47 -1.21 -0.92
C ILE A 43 11.96 -1.42 -1.21
N ASN A 44 12.84 -1.07 -0.26
CA ASN A 44 14.29 -1.11 -0.46
C ASN A 44 14.86 -2.53 -0.52
N ASN A 45 14.22 -3.48 0.17
CA ASN A 45 14.61 -4.89 0.11
C ASN A 45 14.09 -5.60 -1.15
N GLY A 46 13.39 -4.88 -2.04
CA GLY A 46 12.85 -5.43 -3.27
C GLY A 46 11.73 -6.44 -3.06
N PHE A 47 10.98 -6.33 -1.95
CA PHE A 47 9.87 -7.20 -1.51
C PHE A 47 9.84 -8.59 -2.18
N ILE A 48 10.49 -9.56 -1.53
CA ILE A 48 10.52 -10.96 -1.98
C ILE A 48 9.35 -11.66 -1.30
N GLY A 49 8.12 -11.33 -1.72
CA GLY A 49 6.89 -11.91 -1.17
C GLY A 49 5.84 -12.16 -2.25
N THR A 50 4.89 -13.01 -1.93
CA THR A 50 3.66 -13.21 -2.73
C THR A 50 2.69 -12.03 -2.49
N MET A 51 1.64 -11.92 -3.31
CA MET A 51 0.59 -10.91 -3.08
C MET A 51 -0.10 -11.12 -1.72
N GLN A 52 -0.21 -12.38 -1.28
CA GLN A 52 -0.78 -12.72 0.02
C GLN A 52 0.07 -12.18 1.18
N ASP A 53 1.40 -12.25 1.07
CA ASP A 53 2.29 -11.67 2.08
C ASP A 53 2.13 -10.15 2.15
N LEU A 54 1.87 -9.52 1.00
CA LEU A 54 1.64 -8.08 0.92
C LEU A 54 0.29 -7.69 1.55
N GLU A 55 -0.77 -8.48 1.32
CA GLU A 55 -2.07 -8.30 1.97
C GLU A 55 -1.95 -8.41 3.49
N ILE A 56 -1.24 -9.43 3.98
CA ILE A 56 -0.95 -9.61 5.41
C ILE A 56 -0.20 -8.39 5.95
N PHE A 57 0.88 -7.97 5.30
CA PHE A 57 1.66 -6.81 5.69
C PHE A 57 0.81 -5.53 5.76
N THR A 58 -0.02 -5.26 4.75
CA THR A 58 -0.91 -4.09 4.76
C THR A 58 -1.93 -4.16 5.89
N SER A 59 -2.49 -5.34 6.15
CA SER A 59 -3.47 -5.57 7.20
C SER A 59 -2.89 -5.38 8.60
N GLU A 60 -1.66 -5.84 8.83
CA GLU A 60 -0.90 -5.59 10.07
C GLU A 60 -0.63 -4.10 10.30
N LEU A 61 -0.49 -3.32 9.23
CA LEU A 61 -0.40 -1.86 9.30
C LEU A 61 -1.77 -1.18 9.46
N GLY A 62 -2.88 -1.93 9.46
CA GLY A 62 -4.25 -1.42 9.60
C GLY A 62 -4.90 -0.97 8.30
N TYR A 63 -4.38 -1.45 7.16
CA TYR A 63 -4.85 -1.07 5.84
C TYR A 63 -5.29 -2.28 5.01
N LEU A 64 -6.31 -2.08 4.19
CA LEU A 64 -6.83 -3.03 3.23
C LEU A 64 -6.45 -2.60 1.81
N ILE A 65 -5.95 -3.55 1.02
CA ILE A 65 -5.79 -3.37 -0.42
C ILE A 65 -7.13 -3.65 -1.08
N LEU A 66 -7.71 -2.63 -1.71
CA LEU A 66 -8.88 -2.76 -2.58
C LEU A 66 -8.41 -2.65 -4.03
N SER A 67 -8.37 -3.79 -4.72
CA SER A 67 -8.21 -3.83 -6.17
C SER A 67 -9.58 -3.63 -6.83
N ALA A 68 -9.94 -2.38 -7.12
CA ALA A 68 -11.15 -2.10 -7.88
C ALA A 68 -10.85 -2.22 -9.38
N PRO A 69 -11.53 -3.09 -10.15
CA PRO A 69 -11.48 -3.04 -11.60
C PRO A 69 -12.17 -1.74 -12.05
N THR A 70 -11.38 -0.76 -12.49
CA THR A 70 -11.86 0.41 -13.22
C THR A 70 -12.35 -0.06 -14.59
N LYS A 71 -13.61 -0.51 -14.66
CA LYS A 71 -14.32 -0.67 -15.93
C LYS A 71 -14.59 0.73 -16.50
N THR A 72 -13.60 1.30 -17.17
CA THR A 72 -13.79 2.41 -18.10
C THR A 72 -13.45 1.90 -19.48
N LEU A 73 -14.39 2.08 -20.42
CA LEU A 73 -14.51 1.37 -21.70
C LEU A 73 -13.29 1.44 -22.66
N MET A 74 -12.18 2.12 -22.32
CA MET A 74 -11.07 2.34 -23.25
C MET A 74 -9.63 2.21 -22.71
N ALA A 75 -9.40 1.93 -21.42
CA ALA A 75 -8.05 1.59 -20.94
C ALA A 75 -8.11 0.91 -19.57
N SER A 76 -7.70 -0.36 -19.47
CA SER A 76 -7.60 -1.07 -18.20
C SER A 76 -6.36 -0.60 -17.44
N SER A 77 -6.48 0.43 -16.62
CA SER A 77 -5.48 0.75 -15.59
C SER A 77 -6.06 0.39 -14.23
N GLU A 78 -5.62 -0.72 -13.65
CA GLU A 78 -5.96 -1.09 -12.27
C GLU A 78 -5.58 0.05 -11.33
N LYS A 79 -6.59 0.64 -10.68
CA LYS A 79 -6.39 1.63 -9.62
C LYS A 79 -6.36 0.88 -8.30
N ILE A 80 -5.18 0.79 -7.71
CA ILE A 80 -5.02 0.29 -6.35
C ILE A 80 -5.58 1.35 -5.41
N ILE A 81 -6.55 0.97 -4.58
CA ILE A 81 -7.12 1.83 -3.54
C ILE A 81 -6.73 1.21 -2.20
N ILE A 82 -6.12 1.99 -1.32
CA ILE A 82 -5.81 1.56 0.05
C ILE A 82 -6.84 2.18 0.98
N ASN A 83 -7.54 1.35 1.76
CA ASN A 83 -8.54 1.82 2.73
C ASN A 83 -8.13 1.42 4.15
N LYS A 84 -8.54 2.20 5.16
CA LYS A 84 -8.31 1.84 6.56
C LYS A 84 -9.32 0.76 6.99
N ASN A 85 -8.90 -0.19 7.82
CA ASN A 85 -9.80 -1.13 8.49
C ASN A 85 -10.76 -0.41 9.46
#